data_AF-A0A2N3I9S8-F1
#
_entry.id   AF-A0A2N3I9S8-F1
#
_cell.length_a   1.000
_cell.length_b   1.000
_cell.length_c   1.000
_cell.angle_alpha   90.00
_cell.angle_beta   90.00
_cell.angle_gamma   90.00
#
_symmetry.space_group_name_H-M   'P 1'
#
loop_
_entity.id
_entity.type
_entity.pdbx_description
1 polymer ?
#
loop_
_entity_poly.entity_id
_entity_poly.type
_entity_poly.pdbx_seq_one_letter_code
_entity_poly.pdbx_strand_id
1 'polypeptide(L)'
;MKAIQFLHPGKEYLFSQKDRDIHYSEKEKVRYWNSVDKHFRKYLKARGEYLYNLSQNTQKGDLYFWGEWEGASYYESLNSNVPAFLHKPTLNYKPNEVVSNTDPFVFASTFYYTNCMQHSKKVLRGLQENDLILFGSYSEMGFLLDTLFIVKSAKKFDEVKYNQYPKALVELTLKQLDKNKECALEINPCESVKKYNECKELTLYEAKMFNDDNHYFSFVPCHTKLENNYGYERLLLNYGDDFIGLGKLTQGIKQLNLFQPKVIWKKIVDEALKQGFALATSFEEISR
;
A
#
# COMPACT_ATOMS: atom_id res chain seq x y z
N MET A 1 -3.15 9.91 -19.64
CA MET A 1 -2.31 9.46 -18.52
C MET A 1 -2.27 10.54 -17.45
N LYS A 2 -2.61 10.18 -16.22
CA LYS A 2 -2.62 11.03 -15.03
C LYS A 2 -1.53 10.56 -14.08
N ALA A 3 -1.03 11.47 -13.25
CA ALA A 3 -0.26 11.12 -12.08
C ALA A 3 -1.02 11.61 -10.84
N ILE A 4 -1.19 10.74 -9.86
CA ILE A 4 -1.91 11.00 -8.62
C ILE A 4 -0.93 10.86 -7.46
N GLN A 5 -0.80 11.90 -6.65
CA GLN A 5 -0.20 11.77 -5.33
C GLN A 5 -1.31 11.38 -4.35
N PHE A 6 -1.15 10.23 -3.70
CA PHE A 6 -2.09 9.69 -2.74
C PHE A 6 -1.47 9.71 -1.34
N LEU A 7 -2.00 10.58 -0.49
CA LEU A 7 -1.50 10.84 0.85
C LEU A 7 -2.33 10.13 1.89
N HIS A 8 -1.68 9.20 2.58
CA HIS A 8 -2.21 8.61 3.81
C HIS A 8 -1.49 9.23 5.01
N PRO A 9 -2.24 9.74 6.01
CA PRO A 9 -1.66 10.41 7.17
C PRO A 9 -1.03 9.44 8.19
N GLY A 10 -1.09 8.13 7.95
CA GLY A 10 -0.64 7.10 8.89
C GLY A 10 0.83 7.25 9.26
N LYS A 11 1.12 7.25 10.56
CA LYS A 11 2.47 7.16 11.12
C LYS A 11 2.74 5.73 11.58
N GLU A 12 3.99 5.43 11.92
CA GLU A 12 4.29 4.23 12.71
C GLU A 12 3.56 4.30 14.05
N TYR A 13 3.01 3.16 14.48
CA TYR A 13 2.44 3.05 15.81
C TYR A 13 3.50 2.65 16.83
N LEU A 14 3.66 3.43 17.89
CA LEU A 14 4.57 3.13 18.99
C LEU A 14 3.78 2.54 20.16
N PHE A 15 4.12 1.32 20.61
CA PHE A 15 3.41 0.61 21.68
C PHE A 15 3.44 1.30 23.07
N SER A 16 4.18 2.39 23.22
CA SER A 16 4.16 3.23 24.43
C SER A 16 2.86 4.04 24.56
N GLN A 17 2.07 4.15 23.50
CA GLN A 17 0.75 4.77 23.53
C GLN A 17 -0.25 3.72 24.04
N LYS A 18 -0.91 3.97 25.18
CA LYS A 18 -2.08 3.19 25.62
C LYS A 18 -3.28 3.55 24.75
N ASP A 19 -3.21 3.26 23.45
CA ASP A 19 -4.38 3.33 22.58
C ASP A 19 -5.22 2.07 22.84
N ARG A 20 -6.47 2.26 23.26
CA ARG A 20 -7.39 1.14 23.57
C ARG A 20 -7.80 0.37 22.31
N ASP A 21 -7.49 0.96 21.16
CA ASP A 21 -7.96 0.58 19.84
C ASP A 21 -6.92 -0.23 19.05
N ILE A 22 -5.74 -0.49 19.63
CA ILE A 22 -4.73 -1.36 19.03
C ILE A 22 -4.43 -2.51 19.98
N HIS A 23 -4.89 -3.69 19.57
CA HIS A 23 -4.66 -4.92 20.31
C HIS A 23 -3.31 -5.51 19.90
N TYR A 24 -2.47 -5.82 20.90
CA TYR A 24 -1.24 -6.56 20.71
C TYR A 24 -1.01 -7.52 21.88
N SER A 25 -0.26 -8.58 21.60
CA SER A 25 0.22 -9.55 22.59
C SER A 25 1.73 -9.41 22.67
N GLU A 26 2.25 -8.96 23.81
CA GLU A 26 3.69 -8.93 24.07
C GLU A 26 4.28 -10.34 24.17
N LYS A 27 3.49 -11.29 24.69
CA LYS A 27 3.88 -12.69 24.85
C LYS A 27 4.02 -13.40 23.51
N GLU A 28 3.05 -13.22 22.62
CA GLU A 28 3.06 -13.84 21.28
C GLU A 28 3.84 -13.00 20.26
N LYS A 29 4.21 -11.76 20.63
CA LYS A 29 4.79 -10.77 19.73
C LYS A 29 3.93 -10.55 18.49
N VAL A 30 2.62 -10.43 18.71
CA VAL A 30 1.62 -10.21 17.65
C VAL A 30 0.98 -8.86 17.84
N ARG A 31 0.92 -8.08 16.76
CA ARG A 31 -0.01 -6.96 16.63
C ARG A 31 -1.20 -7.46 15.83
N TYR A 32 -2.38 -7.42 16.44
CA TYR A 32 -3.62 -7.84 15.79
C TYR A 32 -4.12 -6.77 14.83
N TRP A 33 -5.24 -7.04 14.18
CA TRP A 33 -5.87 -6.08 13.29
C TRP A 33 -6.22 -4.78 14.02
N ASN A 34 -6.07 -3.65 13.34
CA ASN A 34 -6.53 -2.37 13.86
C ASN A 34 -8.07 -2.40 13.99
N SER A 35 -8.61 -2.14 15.19
CA SER A 35 -10.06 -2.15 15.43
C SER A 35 -10.73 -0.78 15.17
N VAL A 36 -10.00 0.17 14.58
CA VAL A 36 -10.46 1.53 14.30
C VAL A 36 -10.17 1.96 12.87
N ASP A 37 -10.91 2.97 12.42
CA ASP A 37 -10.72 3.71 11.17
C ASP A 37 -9.47 4.63 11.23
N LYS A 38 -8.34 4.07 11.69
CA LYS A 38 -7.02 4.70 11.67
C LYS A 38 -6.06 3.76 10.96
N HIS A 39 -5.48 4.26 9.88
CA HIS A 39 -4.46 3.54 9.12
C HIS A 39 -3.08 3.80 9.71
N PHE A 40 -2.27 2.75 9.82
CA PHE A 40 -0.90 2.86 10.34
C PHE A 40 0.12 2.38 9.33
N ARG A 41 1.29 3.01 9.37
CA ARG A 41 2.45 2.54 8.62
C ARG A 41 3.19 1.51 9.43
N LYS A 42 3.61 0.44 8.76
CA LYS A 42 4.46 -0.60 9.34
C LYS A 42 5.72 -0.70 8.50
N TYR A 43 6.84 -0.92 9.17
CA TYR A 43 8.03 -1.41 8.49
C TYR A 43 7.95 -2.92 8.42
N LEU A 44 7.95 -3.46 7.21
CA LEU A 44 7.47 -4.78 6.86
C LEU A 44 8.62 -5.64 6.34
N LYS A 45 8.59 -6.92 6.69
CA LYS A 45 9.42 -7.98 6.10
C LYS A 45 8.56 -8.93 5.27
N ALA A 46 8.89 -9.10 4.00
CA ALA A 46 8.32 -10.11 3.14
C ALA A 46 9.35 -10.63 2.12
N ARG A 47 9.15 -11.83 1.60
CA ARG A 47 9.98 -12.34 0.49
C ARG A 47 9.43 -11.85 -0.84
N GLY A 48 10.30 -11.66 -1.82
CA GLY A 48 9.88 -11.20 -3.14
C GLY A 48 11.01 -11.12 -4.15
N GLU A 49 10.70 -10.50 -5.29
CA GLU A 49 11.67 -10.17 -6.31
C GLU A 49 12.01 -8.67 -6.30
N TYR A 50 13.26 -8.33 -6.62
CA TYR A 50 13.73 -6.95 -6.59
C TYR A 50 14.84 -6.66 -7.62
N LEU A 51 15.10 -5.37 -7.84
CA LEU A 51 16.15 -4.86 -8.71
C LEU A 51 17.00 -3.80 -8.00
N TYR A 52 18.32 -3.85 -8.20
CA TYR A 52 19.23 -2.74 -7.87
C TYR A 52 19.57 -1.87 -9.09
N ASN A 53 19.22 -2.33 -10.28
CA ASN A 53 19.49 -1.65 -11.53
C ASN A 53 18.51 -2.19 -12.58
N LEU A 54 17.96 -1.29 -13.42
CA LEU A 54 17.04 -1.64 -14.51
C LEU A 54 17.67 -2.52 -15.60
N SER A 55 19.00 -2.54 -15.70
CA SER A 55 19.73 -3.36 -16.70
C SER A 55 19.97 -4.81 -16.26
N GLN A 56 19.59 -5.18 -15.03
CA GLN A 56 19.82 -6.50 -14.47
C GLN A 56 18.52 -7.31 -14.37
N ASN A 57 18.66 -8.64 -14.29
CA ASN A 57 17.54 -9.51 -13.95
C ASN A 57 17.12 -9.31 -12.49
N THR A 58 15.86 -9.64 -12.20
CA THR A 58 15.34 -9.63 -10.83
C THR A 58 16.10 -10.65 -9.97
N GLN A 59 16.28 -10.30 -8.70
CA GLN A 59 16.82 -11.19 -7.67
C GLN A 59 15.73 -11.53 -6.66
N LYS A 60 15.85 -12.67 -5.99
CA LYS A 60 14.93 -13.10 -4.93
C LYS A 60 15.55 -12.92 -3.55
N GLY A 61 14.77 -12.50 -2.57
CA GLY A 61 15.27 -12.36 -1.21
C GLY A 61 14.23 -11.88 -0.22
N ASP A 62 14.67 -11.73 1.03
CA ASP A 62 13.92 -11.01 2.06
C ASP A 62 14.00 -9.51 1.76
N LEU A 63 12.86 -8.83 1.83
CA LEU A 63 12.68 -7.42 1.52
C LEU A 63 12.13 -6.70 2.75
N TYR A 64 12.69 -5.53 3.01
CA TYR A 64 12.39 -4.68 4.17
C TYR A 64 11.94 -3.31 3.67
N PHE A 65 10.69 -2.94 3.95
CA PHE A 65 10.07 -1.78 3.32
C PHE A 65 8.98 -1.18 4.18
N TRP A 66 8.64 0.08 3.91
CA TRP A 66 7.48 0.72 4.53
C TRP A 66 6.23 0.50 3.70
N GLY A 67 5.11 0.25 4.36
CA GLY A 67 3.82 0.13 3.70
C GLY A 67 2.66 0.31 4.67
N GLU A 68 1.47 0.38 4.11
CA GLU A 68 0.24 0.18 4.88
C GLU A 68 0.02 -1.31 5.08
N TRP A 69 -0.34 -1.71 6.30
CA TRP A 69 -0.76 -3.08 6.59
C TRP A 69 -1.67 -3.08 7.81
N GLU A 70 -2.96 -3.21 7.57
CA GLU A 70 -4.00 -3.19 8.61
C GLU A 70 -4.13 -4.55 9.31
N GLY A 71 -3.78 -5.63 8.59
CA GLY A 71 -3.85 -7.00 9.07
C GLY A 71 -2.95 -7.31 10.26
N ALA A 72 -3.15 -8.51 10.81
CA ALA A 72 -2.29 -9.02 11.87
C ALA A 72 -0.85 -9.22 11.38
N SER A 73 0.10 -9.06 12.28
CA SER A 73 1.52 -9.24 12.00
C SER A 73 2.26 -9.65 13.27
N TYR A 74 3.23 -10.55 13.13
CA TYR A 74 4.25 -10.68 14.15
C TYR A 74 5.14 -9.43 14.14
N TYR A 75 5.68 -9.04 15.29
CA TYR A 75 6.58 -7.90 15.37
C TYR A 75 7.81 -8.16 16.23
N GLU A 76 8.91 -7.52 15.89
CA GLU A 76 10.13 -7.48 16.68
C GLU A 76 10.61 -6.03 16.84
N SER A 77 11.27 -5.74 17.96
CA SER A 77 11.84 -4.42 18.21
C SER A 77 13.13 -4.25 17.42
N LEU A 78 13.30 -3.06 16.85
CA LEU A 78 14.51 -2.64 16.17
C LEU A 78 15.36 -1.76 17.10
N ASN A 79 16.64 -1.61 16.74
CA ASN A 79 17.58 -0.73 17.43
C ASN A 79 17.46 0.74 16.99
N SER A 80 16.53 1.04 16.08
CA SER A 80 16.20 2.37 15.56
C SER A 80 14.96 2.95 16.24
N ASN A 81 14.87 4.28 16.30
CA ASN A 81 13.64 4.96 16.76
C ASN A 81 12.54 4.97 15.68
N VAL A 82 12.95 5.04 14.42
CA VAL A 82 12.08 4.97 13.25
C VAL A 82 12.81 4.16 12.18
N PRO A 83 12.26 3.01 11.74
CA PRO A 83 11.17 2.30 12.40
C PRO A 83 11.60 1.75 13.76
N ALA A 84 10.67 1.72 14.72
CA ALA A 84 10.86 1.07 16.01
C ALA A 84 10.57 -0.44 15.96
N PHE A 85 9.73 -0.88 15.02
CA PHE A 85 9.32 -2.29 14.91
C PHE A 85 9.40 -2.82 13.49
N LEU A 86 9.91 -4.05 13.35
CA LEU A 86 9.77 -4.82 12.12
C LEU A 86 8.56 -5.73 12.23
N HIS A 87 7.71 -5.70 11.20
CA HIS A 87 6.47 -6.47 11.12
C HIS A 87 6.57 -7.56 10.05
N LYS A 88 6.13 -8.78 10.40
CA LYS A 88 5.91 -9.87 9.45
C LYS A 88 4.41 -10.14 9.32
N PRO A 89 3.77 -9.78 8.20
CA PRO A 89 2.35 -10.05 7.95
C PRO A 89 1.96 -11.52 8.13
N THR A 90 0.75 -11.77 8.62
CA THR A 90 0.21 -13.13 8.78
C THR A 90 -1.30 -13.17 8.60
N LEU A 91 -1.81 -14.31 8.12
CA LEU A 91 -3.24 -14.62 8.02
C LEU A 91 -3.77 -15.46 9.22
N ASN A 92 -2.96 -15.70 10.24
CA ASN A 92 -3.32 -16.59 11.36
C ASN A 92 -4.34 -15.99 12.32
N TYR A 93 -4.48 -14.67 12.32
CA TYR A 93 -5.42 -13.96 13.18
C TYR A 93 -6.42 -13.23 12.30
N LYS A 94 -7.69 -13.60 12.45
CA LYS A 94 -8.79 -12.97 11.73
C LYS A 94 -9.49 -11.96 12.63
N PRO A 95 -9.94 -10.84 12.05
CA PRO A 95 -10.79 -9.92 12.77
C PRO A 95 -12.15 -10.60 13.01
N ASN A 96 -12.73 -10.39 14.20
CA ASN A 96 -14.09 -10.84 14.51
C ASN A 96 -15.16 -9.92 13.88
N GLU A 97 -14.77 -8.72 13.47
CA GLU A 97 -15.65 -7.67 12.94
C GLU A 97 -15.15 -7.16 11.57
N VAL A 98 -15.90 -6.24 10.96
CA VAL A 98 -15.44 -5.55 9.74
C VAL A 98 -14.32 -4.58 10.12
N VAL A 99 -13.25 -4.60 9.34
CA VAL A 99 -12.02 -3.86 9.65
C VAL A 99 -11.44 -3.19 8.43
N SER A 100 -10.55 -2.21 8.66
CA SER A 100 -9.86 -1.44 7.63
C SER A 100 -9.11 -2.35 6.65
N ASN A 101 -9.19 -2.04 5.37
CA ASN A 101 -8.49 -2.76 4.32
C ASN A 101 -7.07 -2.23 4.14
N THR A 102 -6.18 -3.06 3.58
CA THR A 102 -4.82 -2.64 3.24
C THR A 102 -4.77 -2.12 1.81
N ASP A 103 -4.34 -0.87 1.62
CA ASP A 103 -4.14 -0.26 0.30
C ASP A 103 -2.78 0.46 0.16
N PRO A 104 -2.06 0.25 -0.97
CA PRO A 104 -2.27 -0.82 -1.93
C PRO A 104 -1.91 -2.19 -1.32
N PHE A 105 -2.56 -3.25 -1.79
CA PHE A 105 -2.16 -4.62 -1.46
C PHE A 105 -0.99 -5.04 -2.36
N VAL A 106 0.19 -5.24 -1.76
CA VAL A 106 1.42 -5.57 -2.49
C VAL A 106 1.86 -7.03 -2.36
N PHE A 107 1.26 -7.81 -1.46
CA PHE A 107 1.74 -9.15 -1.11
C PHE A 107 1.30 -10.25 -2.09
N ALA A 108 1.70 -10.11 -3.35
CA ALA A 108 1.50 -11.07 -4.43
C ALA A 108 2.44 -10.77 -5.62
N SER A 109 2.34 -11.59 -6.68
CA SER A 109 3.03 -11.34 -7.95
C SER A 109 2.59 -10.04 -8.64
N THR A 110 1.39 -9.57 -8.33
CA THR A 110 0.79 -8.33 -8.84
C THR A 110 0.31 -7.48 -7.68
N PHE A 111 0.40 -6.15 -7.77
CA PHE A 111 -0.18 -5.25 -6.76
C PHE A 111 -1.62 -4.88 -7.11
N TYR A 112 -2.41 -4.63 -6.07
CA TYR A 112 -3.84 -4.32 -6.21
C TYR A 112 -4.21 -3.08 -5.41
N TYR A 113 -5.16 -2.32 -5.94
CA TYR A 113 -5.70 -1.15 -5.26
C TYR A 113 -7.22 -1.05 -5.51
N THR A 114 -7.98 -0.82 -4.46
CA THR A 114 -9.44 -0.62 -4.51
C THR A 114 -9.89 0.24 -3.33
N ASN A 115 -11.19 0.56 -3.25
CA ASN A 115 -11.88 1.15 -2.10
C ASN A 115 -11.41 2.53 -1.61
N CYS A 116 -10.17 2.67 -1.11
CA CYS A 116 -9.75 3.85 -0.36
C CYS A 116 -9.98 5.14 -1.17
N MET A 117 -10.74 6.06 -0.57
CA MET A 117 -11.18 7.33 -1.15
C MET A 117 -11.96 7.26 -2.48
N GLN A 118 -12.20 6.09 -3.07
CA GLN A 118 -12.90 5.96 -4.35
C GLN A 118 -14.36 6.41 -4.25
N HIS A 119 -15.02 6.23 -3.12
CA HIS A 119 -16.38 6.69 -2.87
C HIS A 119 -16.49 8.23 -2.98
N SER A 120 -15.49 8.96 -2.47
CA SER A 120 -15.51 10.43 -2.41
C SER A 120 -14.76 11.10 -3.56
N LYS A 121 -13.89 10.38 -4.27
CA LYS A 121 -13.03 10.93 -5.33
C LYS A 121 -13.24 10.19 -6.66
N LYS A 122 -14.13 10.74 -7.50
CA LYS A 122 -14.45 10.20 -8.84
C LYS A 122 -13.21 9.93 -9.71
N VAL A 123 -12.16 10.75 -9.59
CA VAL A 123 -10.91 10.56 -10.34
C VAL A 123 -10.27 9.20 -10.07
N LEU A 124 -10.39 8.68 -8.84
CA LEU A 124 -9.85 7.38 -8.44
C LEU A 124 -10.69 6.20 -8.93
N ARG A 125 -11.94 6.42 -9.38
CA ARG A 125 -12.80 5.40 -10.01
C ARG A 125 -12.63 5.34 -11.53
N GLY A 126 -11.91 6.30 -12.09
CA GLY A 126 -11.74 6.51 -13.53
C GLY A 126 -10.27 6.56 -13.94
N LEU A 127 -9.39 5.90 -13.19
CA LEU A 127 -8.00 5.70 -13.61
C LEU A 127 -7.96 4.77 -14.82
N GLN A 128 -7.07 5.09 -15.76
CA GLN A 128 -6.87 4.36 -17.02
C GLN A 128 -5.52 3.66 -17.01
N GLU A 129 -5.32 2.73 -17.94
CA GLU A 129 -3.99 2.12 -18.13
C GLU A 129 -2.90 3.20 -18.26
N ASN A 130 -1.75 2.96 -17.64
CA ASN A 130 -0.58 3.85 -17.56
C ASN A 130 -0.75 5.10 -16.69
N ASP A 131 -1.91 5.28 -16.03
CA ASP A 131 -2.02 6.24 -14.93
C ASP A 131 -1.13 5.79 -13.75
N LEU A 132 -0.47 6.74 -13.12
CA LEU A 132 0.51 6.55 -12.06
C LEU A 132 -0.07 7.06 -10.73
N ILE A 133 0.11 6.31 -9.66
CA ILE A 133 -0.28 6.66 -8.30
C ILE A 133 0.95 6.55 -7.39
N LEU A 134 1.21 7.59 -6.60
CA LEU A 134 2.25 7.62 -5.59
C LEU A 134 1.59 7.51 -4.22
N PHE A 135 1.67 6.33 -3.61
CA PHE A 135 1.22 6.12 -2.23
C PHE A 135 2.32 6.51 -1.26
N GLY A 136 1.99 7.34 -0.29
CA GLY A 136 2.99 7.84 0.66
C GLY A 136 2.43 8.84 1.66
N SER A 137 3.34 9.55 2.30
CA SER A 137 3.02 10.57 3.31
C SER A 137 3.77 11.87 3.06
N TYR A 138 3.21 12.96 3.57
CA TYR A 138 3.87 14.26 3.61
C TYR A 138 5.00 14.28 4.65
N SER A 139 6.09 14.97 4.31
CA SER A 139 7.08 15.48 5.27
C SER A 139 7.47 16.91 4.87
N GLU A 140 8.01 17.69 5.80
CA GLU A 140 8.48 19.05 5.50
C GLU A 140 9.56 19.08 4.41
N MET A 141 10.39 18.03 4.33
CA MET A 141 11.48 17.92 3.35
C MET A 141 11.00 17.47 1.97
N GLY A 142 9.88 16.75 1.89
CA GLY A 142 9.46 16.07 0.67
C GLY A 142 8.33 15.08 0.88
N PHE A 143 8.07 14.29 -0.15
CA PHE A 143 7.11 13.19 -0.10
C PHE A 143 7.82 11.88 0.25
N LEU A 144 7.37 11.21 1.30
CA LEU A 144 7.87 9.89 1.70
C LEU A 144 7.09 8.82 0.93
N LEU A 145 7.73 8.18 -0.04
CA LEU A 145 7.09 7.19 -0.91
C LEU A 145 7.07 5.81 -0.24
N ASP A 146 5.89 5.20 -0.19
CA ASP A 146 5.70 3.80 0.22
C ASP A 146 5.57 2.89 -1.00
N THR A 147 4.80 3.30 -2.02
CA THR A 147 4.56 2.48 -3.22
C THR A 147 4.31 3.36 -4.44
N LEU A 148 4.96 3.03 -5.56
CA LEU A 148 4.61 3.54 -6.87
C LEU A 148 3.75 2.50 -7.58
N PHE A 149 2.55 2.89 -7.97
CA PHE A 149 1.58 2.02 -8.63
C PHE A 149 1.25 2.56 -10.03
N ILE A 150 1.35 1.73 -11.04
CA ILE A 150 0.97 2.04 -12.42
C ILE A 150 -0.19 1.15 -12.79
N VAL A 151 -1.28 1.72 -13.26
CA VAL A 151 -2.47 0.96 -13.63
C VAL A 151 -2.19 0.14 -14.90
N LYS A 152 -2.41 -1.17 -14.83
CA LYS A 152 -2.45 -2.08 -15.99
C LYS A 152 -3.87 -2.31 -16.45
N SER A 153 -4.74 -2.64 -15.52
CA SER A 153 -6.12 -2.99 -15.81
C SER A 153 -7.04 -2.48 -14.70
N ALA A 154 -8.32 -2.37 -15.03
CA ALA A 154 -9.37 -1.92 -14.14
C ALA A 154 -10.59 -2.81 -14.33
N LYS A 155 -11.20 -3.24 -13.23
CA LYS A 155 -12.41 -4.06 -13.23
C LYS A 155 -13.42 -3.47 -12.25
N LYS A 156 -14.70 -3.40 -12.63
CA LYS A 156 -15.73 -2.96 -11.67
C LYS A 156 -15.90 -4.00 -10.57
N PHE A 157 -16.17 -3.54 -9.36
CA PHE A 157 -16.13 -4.43 -8.19
C PHE A 157 -17.16 -5.57 -8.28
N ASP A 158 -18.29 -5.35 -8.95
CA ASP A 158 -19.31 -6.38 -9.21
C ASP A 158 -18.91 -7.43 -10.26
N GLU A 159 -17.88 -7.17 -11.07
CA GLU A 159 -17.32 -8.11 -12.03
C GLU A 159 -16.21 -8.99 -11.43
N VAL A 160 -15.77 -8.70 -10.19
CA VAL A 160 -14.67 -9.39 -9.51
C VAL A 160 -15.08 -10.81 -9.14
N LYS A 161 -14.30 -11.79 -9.63
CA LYS A 161 -14.46 -13.22 -9.27
C LYS A 161 -13.33 -13.63 -8.33
N TYR A 162 -13.64 -13.89 -7.05
CA TYR A 162 -12.63 -14.11 -6.01
C TYR A 162 -11.62 -15.23 -6.27
N ASN A 163 -12.00 -16.27 -7.01
CA ASN A 163 -11.10 -17.37 -7.37
C ASN A 163 -9.98 -16.95 -8.36
N GLN A 164 -10.03 -15.74 -8.92
CA GLN A 164 -9.00 -15.20 -9.81
C GLN A 164 -7.93 -14.38 -9.09
N TYR A 165 -8.05 -14.19 -7.77
CA TYR A 165 -7.23 -13.28 -6.99
C TYR A 165 -6.51 -13.98 -5.84
N PRO A 166 -5.37 -13.43 -5.36
CA PRO A 166 -4.68 -13.96 -4.19
C PRO A 166 -5.64 -14.12 -3.01
N LYS A 167 -5.52 -15.25 -2.30
CA LYS A 167 -6.34 -15.55 -1.12
C LYS A 167 -6.20 -14.47 -0.06
N ALA A 168 -4.98 -13.97 0.17
CA ALA A 168 -4.74 -12.87 1.09
C ALA A 168 -5.52 -11.61 0.68
N LEU A 169 -5.47 -11.18 -0.58
CA LEU A 169 -6.25 -10.03 -1.07
C LEU A 169 -7.75 -10.23 -0.84
N VAL A 170 -8.25 -11.42 -1.15
CA VAL A 170 -9.67 -11.77 -0.98
C VAL A 170 -10.08 -11.70 0.49
N GLU A 171 -9.32 -12.33 1.40
CA GLU A 171 -9.68 -12.40 2.81
C GLU A 171 -9.55 -11.04 3.52
N LEU A 172 -8.57 -10.23 3.13
CA LEU A 172 -8.19 -9.02 3.84
C LEU A 172 -8.85 -7.76 3.31
N THR A 173 -9.17 -7.73 2.02
CA THR A 173 -9.71 -6.54 1.35
C THR A 173 -11.07 -6.85 0.74
N LEU A 174 -11.15 -7.77 -0.23
CA LEU A 174 -12.36 -7.92 -1.05
C LEU A 174 -13.58 -8.42 -0.25
N LYS A 175 -13.41 -9.42 0.61
CA LYS A 175 -14.49 -9.92 1.48
C LYS A 175 -14.90 -8.91 2.56
N GLN A 176 -13.99 -8.06 3.01
CA GLN A 176 -14.34 -6.99 3.97
C GLN A 176 -15.27 -5.96 3.31
N LEU A 177 -15.04 -5.65 2.03
CA LEU A 177 -15.92 -4.79 1.25
C LEU A 177 -17.30 -5.43 1.02
N ASP A 178 -17.36 -6.75 0.82
CA ASP A 178 -18.64 -7.46 0.72
C ASP A 178 -19.40 -7.54 2.04
N LYS A 179 -18.72 -7.79 3.16
CA LYS A 179 -19.34 -7.75 4.49
C LYS A 179 -19.91 -6.38 4.82
N ASN A 180 -19.25 -5.30 4.38
CA ASN A 180 -19.82 -3.96 4.42
C ASN A 180 -21.14 -3.85 3.62
N LYS A 181 -21.31 -4.61 2.53
CA LYS A 181 -22.61 -4.71 1.83
C LYS A 181 -23.65 -5.44 2.68
N GLU A 182 -23.29 -6.54 3.34
CA GLU A 182 -24.21 -7.33 4.19
C GLU A 182 -24.64 -6.56 5.45
N CYS A 183 -23.70 -5.92 6.16
CA CYS A 183 -24.03 -5.07 7.32
C CYS A 183 -24.86 -3.84 6.93
N ALA A 184 -24.75 -3.34 5.69
CA ALA A 184 -25.63 -2.27 5.22
C ALA A 184 -27.08 -2.77 5.09
N LEU A 185 -27.32 -4.02 4.66
CA LEU A 185 -28.66 -4.58 4.46
C LEU A 185 -29.44 -4.79 5.78
N GLU A 186 -28.75 -4.95 6.90
CA GLU A 186 -29.39 -5.07 8.22
C GLU A 186 -29.79 -3.70 8.83
N ILE A 187 -29.16 -2.61 8.39
CA ILE A 187 -29.39 -1.26 8.92
C ILE A 187 -30.16 -0.44 7.88
N ASN A 188 -31.49 -0.38 8.05
CA ASN A 188 -32.43 0.54 7.39
C ASN A 188 -32.41 0.55 5.83
N PRO A 189 -33.49 0.12 5.14
CA PRO A 189 -33.50 -0.12 3.69
C PRO A 189 -33.05 1.04 2.78
N CYS A 190 -33.13 2.28 3.25
CA CYS A 190 -32.79 3.46 2.45
C CYS A 190 -31.28 3.80 2.50
N GLU A 191 -30.62 3.55 3.63
CA GLU A 191 -29.16 3.72 3.77
C GLU A 191 -28.40 2.51 3.19
N SER A 192 -29.00 1.32 3.28
CA SER A 192 -28.48 0.09 2.71
C SER A 192 -28.32 0.16 1.18
N VAL A 193 -29.33 0.69 0.49
CA VAL A 193 -29.31 0.88 -0.97
C VAL A 193 -28.25 1.91 -1.39
N LYS A 194 -28.01 2.97 -0.60
CA LYS A 194 -26.94 3.95 -0.86
C LYS A 194 -25.54 3.32 -0.73
N LYS A 195 -25.25 2.67 0.40
CA LYS A 195 -23.96 1.98 0.62
C LYS A 195 -23.71 0.87 -0.41
N TYR A 196 -24.74 0.13 -0.79
CA TYR A 196 -24.67 -0.90 -1.82
C TYR A 196 -24.33 -0.33 -3.21
N ASN A 197 -24.98 0.77 -3.61
CA ASN A 197 -24.69 1.45 -4.87
C ASN A 197 -23.29 2.06 -4.88
N GLU A 198 -22.83 2.62 -3.76
CA GLU A 198 -21.45 3.12 -3.61
C GLU A 198 -20.40 2.02 -3.82
N CYS A 199 -20.66 0.80 -3.33
CA CYS A 199 -19.77 -0.34 -3.53
C CYS A 199 -19.68 -0.80 -5.00
N LYS A 200 -20.75 -0.67 -5.78
CA LYS A 200 -20.74 -0.99 -7.23
C LYS A 200 -19.91 -0.01 -8.05
N GLU A 201 -19.78 1.23 -7.59
CA GLU A 201 -18.97 2.22 -8.28
C GLU A 201 -17.46 1.97 -8.08
N LEU A 202 -17.08 1.18 -7.07
CA LEU A 202 -15.68 0.85 -6.80
C LEU A 202 -15.06 0.09 -7.96
N THR A 203 -13.78 0.34 -8.17
CA THR A 203 -12.97 -0.24 -9.24
C THR A 203 -11.74 -0.89 -8.61
N LEU A 204 -11.56 -2.18 -8.91
CA LEU A 204 -10.34 -2.92 -8.57
C LEU A 204 -9.32 -2.67 -9.68
N TYR A 205 -8.16 -2.13 -9.30
CA TYR A 205 -7.04 -1.90 -10.19
C TYR A 205 -5.96 -2.96 -9.99
N GLU A 206 -5.41 -3.45 -11.09
CA GLU A 206 -4.22 -4.27 -11.10
C GLU A 206 -3.03 -3.44 -11.58
N ALA A 207 -1.90 -3.61 -10.91
CA ALA A 207 -0.67 -2.94 -11.25
C ALA A 207 -0.01 -3.52 -12.51
N LYS A 208 0.65 -2.65 -13.26
CA LYS A 208 1.63 -3.01 -14.29
C LYS A 208 2.92 -3.41 -13.58
N MET A 209 3.37 -4.64 -13.76
CA MET A 209 4.54 -5.19 -13.07
C MET A 209 5.77 -5.20 -13.99
N PHE A 210 6.94 -5.50 -13.45
CA PHE A 210 8.20 -5.49 -14.21
C PHE A 210 8.16 -6.37 -15.47
N ASN A 211 7.56 -7.55 -15.38
CA ASN A 211 7.42 -8.48 -16.51
C ASN A 211 6.42 -8.01 -17.58
N ASP A 212 5.59 -7.01 -17.28
CA ASP A 212 4.68 -6.39 -18.25
C ASP A 212 5.37 -5.27 -19.04
N ASP A 213 6.15 -4.41 -18.37
CA ASP A 213 6.93 -3.32 -18.97
C ASP A 213 8.13 -2.98 -18.05
N ASN A 214 9.33 -3.42 -18.42
CA ASN A 214 10.55 -3.19 -17.65
C ASN A 214 11.07 -1.74 -17.68
N HIS A 215 10.39 -0.83 -18.41
CA HIS A 215 10.70 0.60 -18.47
C HIS A 215 9.60 1.47 -17.84
N TYR A 216 8.50 0.88 -17.37
CA TYR A 216 7.41 1.61 -16.73
C TYR A 216 6.50 0.67 -15.92
N PHE A 217 6.97 0.31 -14.72
CA PHE A 217 6.29 -0.65 -13.82
C PHE A 217 6.11 -0.13 -12.39
N SER A 218 5.24 -0.80 -11.64
CA SER A 218 4.95 -0.55 -10.24
C SER A 218 6.00 -1.19 -9.34
N PHE A 219 6.40 -0.50 -8.27
CA PHE A 219 7.36 -1.03 -7.32
C PHE A 219 7.18 -0.46 -5.91
N VAL A 220 7.77 -1.14 -4.95
CA VAL A 220 7.93 -0.67 -3.57
C VAL A 220 9.41 -0.42 -3.30
N PRO A 221 9.84 0.79 -2.86
CA PRO A 221 11.21 1.02 -2.43
C PRO A 221 11.53 0.14 -1.22
N CYS A 222 12.61 -0.64 -1.28
CA CYS A 222 12.96 -1.58 -0.24
C CYS A 222 14.46 -1.68 0.01
N HIS A 223 14.81 -2.31 1.12
CA HIS A 223 16.15 -2.81 1.43
C HIS A 223 16.12 -4.34 1.43
N THR A 224 17.25 -5.00 1.20
CA THR A 224 17.34 -6.48 1.10
C THR A 224 18.02 -7.12 2.31
N LYS A 225 18.50 -6.29 3.24
CA LYS A 225 19.17 -6.69 4.48
C LYS A 225 18.88 -5.64 5.55
N LEU A 226 18.94 -6.06 6.81
CA LEU A 226 19.04 -5.15 7.97
C LEU A 226 20.49 -5.14 8.44
N GLU A 227 21.00 -3.97 8.77
CA GLU A 227 22.33 -3.81 9.36
C GLU A 227 22.19 -3.67 10.88
N ASN A 228 22.79 -4.60 11.64
CA ASN A 228 22.77 -4.58 13.11
C ASN A 228 21.36 -4.42 13.74
N ASN A 229 20.33 -4.97 13.09
CA ASN A 229 18.93 -4.84 13.51
C ASN A 229 18.41 -3.38 13.53
N TYR A 230 18.96 -2.51 12.67
CA TYR A 230 18.42 -1.18 12.38
C TYR A 230 17.50 -1.24 11.17
N GLY A 231 16.35 -0.58 11.27
CA GLY A 231 15.49 -0.33 10.13
C GLY A 231 15.93 0.90 9.35
N TYR A 232 15.38 1.02 8.14
CA TYR A 232 15.67 2.13 7.24
C TYR A 232 14.49 3.08 7.14
N GLU A 233 14.79 4.36 6.97
CA GLU A 233 13.81 5.40 6.67
C GLU A 233 13.15 5.17 5.29
N ARG A 234 12.07 5.90 5.03
CA ARG A 234 11.36 5.87 3.75
C ARG A 234 12.13 6.62 2.65
N LEU A 235 11.88 6.23 1.40
CA LEU A 235 12.38 6.96 0.24
C LEU A 235 11.81 8.38 0.25
N LEU A 236 12.70 9.38 0.34
CA LEU A 236 12.33 10.79 0.36
C LEU A 236 12.43 11.40 -1.04
N LEU A 237 11.31 11.82 -1.60
CA LEU A 237 11.25 12.62 -2.82
C LEU A 237 11.19 14.11 -2.44
N ASN A 238 12.35 14.76 -2.44
CA ASN A 238 12.47 16.17 -2.07
C ASN A 238 11.64 17.07 -3.00
N TYR A 239 11.04 18.14 -2.46
CA TYR A 239 10.25 19.12 -3.23
C TYR A 239 11.06 20.02 -4.19
N GLY A 240 12.29 19.62 -4.54
CA GLY A 240 13.15 20.35 -5.47
C GLY A 240 12.64 20.31 -6.91
N ASP A 241 13.44 20.91 -7.81
CA ASP A 241 13.09 21.10 -9.23
C ASP A 241 12.71 19.79 -9.95
N ASP A 242 13.23 18.66 -9.48
CA ASP A 242 12.96 17.36 -10.10
C ASP A 242 11.56 16.80 -9.85
N PHE A 243 10.91 17.23 -8.76
CA PHE A 243 9.58 16.78 -8.36
C PHE A 243 8.60 17.94 -8.19
N ILE A 244 8.80 19.02 -8.97
CA ILE A 244 7.85 20.11 -9.11
C ILE A 244 6.45 19.52 -9.33
N GLY A 245 5.49 19.94 -8.52
CA GLY A 245 4.11 19.47 -8.59
C GLY A 245 3.69 18.55 -7.45
N LEU A 246 4.62 17.87 -6.76
CA LEU A 246 4.29 17.20 -5.50
C LEU A 246 3.78 18.23 -4.50
N GLY A 247 2.63 17.96 -3.90
CA GLY A 247 1.98 18.87 -2.95
C GLY A 247 2.40 18.61 -1.51
N LYS A 248 2.24 19.66 -0.70
CA LYS A 248 2.34 19.64 0.76
C LYS A 248 1.02 19.25 1.45
N LEU A 249 0.12 18.58 0.74
CA LEU A 249 -1.13 18.11 1.32
C LEU A 249 -0.80 17.06 2.38
N THR A 250 -1.41 17.13 3.55
CA THR A 250 -1.17 16.20 4.66
C THR A 250 -2.06 14.95 4.60
N GLN A 251 -3.15 15.02 3.83
CA GLN A 251 -4.09 13.92 3.60
C GLN A 251 -4.80 14.07 2.25
N GLY A 252 -5.30 12.97 1.72
CA GLY A 252 -6.15 12.94 0.55
C GLY A 252 -5.39 12.73 -0.76
N ILE A 253 -5.88 13.29 -1.87
CA ILE A 253 -5.25 13.12 -3.17
C ILE A 253 -4.94 14.46 -3.84
N LYS A 254 -3.86 14.49 -4.60
CA LYS A 254 -3.53 15.55 -5.55
C LYS A 254 -3.36 14.95 -6.93
N GLN A 255 -4.12 15.46 -7.89
CA GLN A 255 -3.78 15.21 -9.28
C GLN A 255 -2.58 16.10 -9.64
N LEU A 256 -1.51 15.47 -10.10
CA LEU A 256 -0.31 16.15 -10.55
C LEU A 256 -0.55 16.59 -12.00
N ASN A 257 -0.53 17.89 -12.24
CA ASN A 257 -0.59 18.47 -13.59
C ASN A 257 0.79 18.36 -14.25
N LEU A 258 1.23 17.14 -14.46
CA LEU A 258 2.54 16.85 -15.02
C LEU A 258 2.37 16.25 -16.41
N PHE A 259 3.12 16.79 -17.37
CA PHE A 259 2.93 16.50 -18.78
C PHE A 259 3.34 15.07 -19.17
N GLN A 260 4.12 14.33 -18.36
CA GLN A 260 4.58 12.97 -18.71
C GLN A 260 4.84 12.04 -17.49
N PRO A 261 3.87 11.19 -17.09
CA PRO A 261 4.05 10.19 -16.02
C PRO A 261 5.27 9.26 -16.14
N LYS A 262 5.67 8.87 -17.37
CA LYS A 262 6.90 8.08 -17.59
C LYS A 262 8.18 8.81 -17.18
N VAL A 263 8.25 10.12 -17.38
CA VAL A 263 9.40 10.94 -16.97
C VAL A 263 9.48 11.01 -15.45
N ILE A 264 8.35 11.22 -14.77
CA ILE A 264 8.29 11.21 -13.30
C ILE A 264 8.76 9.86 -12.78
N TRP A 265 8.22 8.77 -13.33
CA TRP A 265 8.60 7.42 -12.93
C TRP A 265 10.11 7.22 -13.01
N LYS A 266 10.74 7.62 -14.12
CA LYS A 266 12.19 7.48 -14.30
C LYS A 266 12.96 8.27 -13.24
N LYS A 267 12.54 9.52 -12.96
CA LYS A 267 13.15 10.34 -11.90
C LYS A 267 13.00 9.69 -10.52
N ILE A 268 11.85 9.12 -10.20
CA ILE A 268 11.64 8.42 -8.91
C ILE A 268 12.53 7.18 -8.83
N VAL A 269 12.63 6.40 -9.90
CA VAL A 269 13.54 5.24 -9.95
C VAL A 269 14.99 5.67 -9.73
N ASP A 270 15.44 6.71 -10.44
CA ASP A 270 16.81 7.19 -10.30
C ASP A 270 17.09 7.69 -8.88
N GLU A 271 16.15 8.41 -8.27
CA GLU A 271 16.29 8.88 -6.89
C GLU A 271 16.25 7.72 -5.87
N ALA A 272 15.41 6.71 -6.08
CA ALA A 272 15.35 5.51 -5.25
C ALA A 272 16.71 4.78 -5.24
N LEU A 273 17.24 4.49 -6.43
CA LEU A 273 18.53 3.80 -6.59
C LEU A 273 19.68 4.64 -6.03
N LYS A 274 19.68 5.96 -6.26
CA LYS A 274 20.67 6.89 -5.72
C LYS A 274 20.68 6.93 -4.19
N GLN A 275 19.52 6.82 -3.54
CA GLN A 275 19.40 6.72 -2.08
C GLN A 275 19.70 5.31 -1.54
N GLY A 276 20.06 4.35 -2.40
CA GLY A 276 20.46 3.00 -2.02
C GLY A 276 19.30 2.01 -1.86
N PHE A 277 18.07 2.39 -2.24
CA PHE A 277 16.94 1.48 -2.26
C PHE A 277 17.05 0.51 -3.44
N ALA A 278 16.60 -0.73 -3.21
CA ALA A 278 16.17 -1.61 -4.28
C ALA A 278 14.71 -1.32 -4.67
N LEU A 279 14.31 -1.80 -5.84
CA LEU A 279 12.92 -1.73 -6.33
C LEU A 279 12.30 -3.12 -6.20
N ALA A 280 11.41 -3.32 -5.23
CA ALA A 280 10.66 -4.58 -5.14
C ALA A 280 9.62 -4.65 -6.28
N THR A 281 9.72 -5.68 -7.11
CA THR A 281 8.90 -5.87 -8.31
C THR A 281 7.77 -6.88 -8.11
N SER A 282 7.82 -7.67 -7.04
CA SER A 282 6.75 -8.58 -6.63
C SER A 282 7.03 -9.09 -5.21
N PHE A 283 6.01 -9.68 -4.58
CA PHE A 283 6.14 -10.33 -3.28
C PHE A 283 5.53 -11.74 -3.32
N GLU A 284 6.04 -12.63 -2.47
CA GLU A 284 5.38 -13.89 -2.18
C GLU A 284 4.06 -13.63 -1.45
N GLU A 285 3.04 -14.46 -1.73
CA GLU A 285 1.75 -14.33 -1.05
C GLU A 285 1.87 -14.67 0.44
N ILE A 286 1.17 -13.91 1.29
CA ILE A 286 1.12 -14.19 2.72
C ILE A 286 0.38 -15.52 2.94
N SER A 287 1.08 -16.45 3.57
CA SER A 287 0.53 -17.74 4.02
C SER A 287 0.14 -17.71 5.50
N ARG A 288 -0.60 -18.73 5.92
CA ARG A 288 -0.88 -19.02 7.33
C ARG A 288 0.33 -19.71 7.95
#